data_AF-A0A350Y8A5-F1
#
_entry.id   AF-A0A350Y8A5-F1
#
_cell.length_a   1.000
_cell.length_b   1.000
_cell.length_c   1.000
_cell.angle_alpha   90.00
_cell.angle_beta   90.00
_cell.angle_gamma   90.00
#
_symmetry.space_group_name_H-M   'P 1'
#
loop_
_entity.id
_entity.type
_entity.pdbx_description
1 polymer ?
#
loop_
_entity_poly.entity_id
_entity_poly.type
_entity_poly.pdbx_seq_one_letter_code
_entity_poly.pdbx_strand_id
1 'polypeptide(L)'
;MSKEFNIGDRVRVIALPRYVKTAEPMPMLRPPDVIRIGEEGIILDRRPGGFWGVRFSKGAFLMDSQYLEVVTAVPETSDISEHPPESHTNSESQTE
;
A
#
# COMPACT_ATOMS: atom_id res chain seq x y z
N MET A 1 -10.96 2.38 -3.73
CA MET A 1 -9.76 1.70 -4.24
C MET A 1 -8.73 1.71 -3.14
N SER A 2 -8.35 0.55 -2.63
CA SER A 2 -7.32 0.44 -1.61
C SER A 2 -5.97 0.68 -2.27
N LYS A 3 -5.22 1.70 -1.85
CA LYS A 3 -3.81 1.84 -2.30
C LYS A 3 -3.02 0.68 -1.70
N GLU A 4 -2.34 -0.08 -2.54
CA GLU A 4 -1.44 -1.15 -2.13
C GLU A 4 0.01 -0.64 -2.24
N PHE A 5 0.83 -1.03 -1.28
CA PHE A 5 2.25 -0.68 -1.22
C PHE A 5 3.09 -1.94 -1.21
N ASN A 6 4.35 -1.84 -1.61
CA ASN A 6 5.32 -2.93 -1.54
C ASN A 6 6.17 -2.77 -0.28
N ILE A 7 6.65 -3.89 0.28
CA ILE A 7 7.60 -3.85 1.40
C ILE A 7 8.90 -3.20 0.88
N GLY A 8 9.37 -2.17 1.58
CA GLY A 8 10.49 -1.34 1.15
C GLY A 8 10.11 -0.06 0.42
N ASP A 9 8.83 0.14 0.05
CA ASP A 9 8.39 1.40 -0.53
C ASP A 9 8.58 2.57 0.43
N ARG A 10 8.97 3.72 -0.13
CA ARG A 10 9.02 4.97 0.61
C ARG A 10 7.67 5.67 0.50
N VAL A 11 7.02 5.82 1.64
CA VAL A 11 5.74 6.51 1.77
C VAL A 11 5.88 7.77 2.61
N ARG A 12 4.96 8.71 2.41
CA ARG A 12 4.87 9.96 3.15
C ARG A 12 3.48 10.11 3.74
N VAL A 13 3.43 10.63 4.95
CA VAL A 13 2.18 10.83 5.68
C VAL A 13 1.48 12.07 5.14
N ILE A 14 0.31 11.92 4.55
CA ILE A 14 -0.49 13.04 4.03
C ILE A 14 -1.60 13.47 4.99
N ALA A 15 -2.00 12.56 5.88
CA ALA A 15 -3.04 12.80 6.89
C ALA A 15 -2.74 11.98 8.15
N LEU A 16 -3.14 12.48 9.32
CA LEU A 16 -2.95 11.79 10.61
C LEU A 16 -4.31 11.32 11.15
N PRO A 17 -4.46 10.02 11.49
CA PRO A 17 -5.64 9.55 12.19
C PRO A 17 -5.67 10.09 13.64
N ARG A 18 -6.85 10.06 14.28
CA ARG A 18 -6.99 10.50 15.69
C ARG A 18 -6.13 9.70 16.67
N TYR A 19 -5.86 8.44 16.35
CA TYR A 19 -4.99 7.54 17.08
C TYR A 19 -4.27 6.61 16.11
N VAL A 20 -3.03 6.28 16.44
CA VAL A 20 -2.21 5.35 15.65
C VAL A 20 -1.79 4.16 16.52
N LYS A 21 -1.72 2.97 15.94
CA LYS A 21 -1.25 1.77 16.66
C LYS A 21 0.22 1.54 16.38
N THR A 22 0.97 1.03 17.35
CA THR A 22 2.34 0.54 17.09
C THR A 22 2.32 -0.77 16.29
N ALA A 23 3.33 -0.97 15.45
CA ALA A 23 3.51 -2.20 14.66
C ALA A 23 4.18 -3.34 15.44
N GLU A 24 4.34 -3.16 16.75
CA GLU A 24 4.91 -4.14 17.68
C GLU A 24 4.02 -5.40 17.83
N PRO A 25 4.57 -6.52 18.35
CA PRO A 25 3.80 -7.73 18.66
C PRO A 25 2.66 -7.48 19.66
N MET A 26 2.80 -6.48 20.54
CA MET A 26 1.70 -5.95 21.35
C MET A 26 1.34 -4.54 20.85
N PRO A 27 0.28 -4.40 20.03
CA PRO A 27 -0.13 -3.11 19.49
C PRO A 27 -0.64 -2.20 20.60
N MET A 28 -0.04 -1.02 20.74
CA MET A 28 -0.47 0.02 21.68
C MET A 28 -1.03 1.21 20.92
N LEU A 29 -2.12 1.80 21.42
CA LEU A 29 -2.65 3.06 20.90
C LEU A 29 -1.76 4.21 21.37
N ARG A 30 -1.30 4.99 20.40
CA ARG A 30 -0.52 6.20 20.61
C ARG A 30 -1.25 7.40 20.00
N PRO A 31 -1.05 8.61 20.57
CA PRO A 31 -1.53 9.84 19.97
C PRO A 31 -0.81 10.10 18.64
N PRO A 32 -1.44 10.85 17.71
CA PRO A 32 -0.86 11.14 16.40
C PRO A 32 0.41 11.96 16.46
N ASP A 33 0.70 12.63 17.58
CA ASP A 33 1.93 13.41 17.82
C ASP A 33 3.24 12.61 17.64
N VAL A 34 3.15 11.28 17.67
CA VAL A 34 4.28 10.40 17.38
C VAL A 34 4.72 10.42 15.91
N ILE A 35 3.86 10.88 14.99
CA ILE A 35 4.12 10.97 13.55
C ILE A 35 3.76 12.39 13.09
N ARG A 36 4.43 12.92 12.08
CA ARG A 36 4.10 14.25 11.52
C ARG A 36 3.55 14.15 10.10
N ILE A 37 2.69 15.09 9.74
CA ILE A 37 2.30 15.29 8.33
C ILE A 37 3.55 15.64 7.54
N GLY A 38 3.73 14.96 6.42
CA GLY A 38 4.89 15.07 5.56
C GLY A 38 6.08 14.23 6.00
N GLU A 39 5.98 13.48 7.10
CA GLU A 39 7.01 12.55 7.54
C GLU A 39 7.11 11.37 6.56
N GLU A 40 8.34 11.05 6.15
CA GLU A 40 8.61 9.91 5.29
C GLU A 40 8.93 8.67 6.13
N GLY A 41 8.38 7.54 5.71
CA GLY A 41 8.60 6.25 6.32
C GLY A 41 8.77 5.16 5.27
N ILE A 42 9.18 3.98 5.74
CA ILE A 42 9.38 2.81 4.89
C ILE A 42 8.40 1.71 5.30
N ILE A 43 7.74 1.09 4.33
CA ILE A 43 6.88 -0.07 4.58
C ILE A 43 7.74 -1.26 5.03
N LEU A 44 7.47 -1.77 6.23
CA LEU A 44 8.10 -2.98 6.79
C LEU A 44 7.28 -4.23 6.52
N ASP A 45 5.95 -4.14 6.70
CA ASP A 45 5.05 -5.28 6.61
C ASP A 45 3.63 -4.87 6.25
N ARG A 46 2.87 -5.81 5.69
CA ARG A 46 1.43 -5.69 5.44
C ARG A 46 0.69 -6.62 6.39
N ARG A 47 -0.18 -6.07 7.24
CA ARG A 47 -1.05 -6.86 8.10
C ARG A 47 -2.38 -7.19 7.41
N PRO A 48 -2.95 -8.39 7.69
CA PRO A 48 -4.29 -8.71 7.23
C PRO A 48 -5.29 -7.68 7.79
N GLY A 49 -6.16 -7.15 6.91
CA GLY A 49 -7.09 -6.07 7.25
C GLY A 49 -6.74 -4.68 6.69
N GLY A 50 -5.70 -4.58 5.84
CA GLY A 50 -5.39 -3.34 5.11
C GLY A 50 -4.47 -2.36 5.85
N PHE A 51 -3.89 -2.77 6.97
CA PHE A 51 -2.93 -1.97 7.72
C PHE A 51 -1.50 -2.24 7.25
N TRP A 52 -0.72 -1.18 7.13
CA TRP A 52 0.68 -1.20 6.74
C TRP A 52 1.55 -0.82 7.94
N GLY A 53 2.49 -1.69 8.29
CA GLY A 53 3.54 -1.38 9.26
C GLY A 53 4.56 -0.46 8.61
N VAL A 54 4.58 0.80 9.00
CA VAL A 54 5.49 1.81 8.47
C VAL A 54 6.51 2.18 9.54
N ARG A 55 7.80 2.10 9.19
CA ARG A 55 8.88 2.57 10.07
C ARG A 55 9.14 4.05 9.81
N PHE A 56 8.92 4.83 10.86
CA PHE A 56 9.26 6.24 10.95
C PHE A 56 10.46 6.44 11.86
N SER A 57 10.94 7.68 11.98
CA SER A 57 12.06 8.01 12.87
C SER A 57 11.75 7.73 14.35
N LYS A 58 10.49 7.84 14.78
CA LYS A 58 10.09 7.56 16.18
C LYS A 58 9.77 6.08 16.47
N GLY A 59 9.76 5.22 15.46
CA GLY A 59 9.41 3.80 15.61
C GLY A 59 8.52 3.28 14.47
N ALA A 60 7.98 2.07 14.65
CA ALA A 60 7.12 1.43 13.66
C ALA A 60 5.63 1.51 14.07
N PHE A 61 4.78 1.92 13.13
CA PHE A 61 3.38 2.20 13.37
C PHE A 61 2.50 1.63 12.26
N LEU A 62 1.30 1.20 12.63
CA LEU A 62 0.29 0.71 11.69
C LEU A 62 -0.51 1.88 11.12
N MET A 63 -0.44 2.05 9.81
CA MET A 63 -1.16 3.08 9.08
C MET A 63 -1.97 2.48 7.93
N ASP A 64 -3.13 3.08 7.68
CA ASP A 64 -3.98 2.72 6.54
C ASP A 64 -3.50 3.48 5.29
N SER A 65 -3.71 2.90 4.11
CA SER A 65 -3.22 3.49 2.86
C SER A 65 -3.90 4.81 2.48
N GLN A 66 -5.03 5.16 3.09
CA GLN A 66 -5.64 6.47 2.94
C GLN A 66 -4.83 7.63 3.56
N TYR A 67 -3.97 7.33 4.55
CA TYR A 67 -3.17 8.32 5.27
C TYR A 67 -1.75 8.46 4.70
N LEU A 68 -1.41 7.62 3.74
CA LEU A 68 -0.07 7.45 3.18
C LEU A 68 -0.07 7.73 1.68
N GLU A 69 1.03 8.31 1.20
CA GLU A 69 1.28 8.55 -0.22
C GLU A 69 2.65 8.02 -0.61
N VAL A 70 2.74 7.37 -1.77
CA VAL A 70 4.03 6.85 -2.27
C VAL A 70 4.89 8.01 -2.75
N VAL A 71 6.08 8.16 -2.16
CA VAL A 71 7.10 9.12 -2.60
C VAL A 71 8.03 8.47 -3.62
N THR A 72 8.39 7.22 -3.36
CA THR A 72 9.22 6.42 -4.25
C THR A 72 8.65 5.02 -4.25
N ALA A 73 7.91 4.72 -5.31
CA ALA A 73 7.57 3.35 -5.64
C ALA A 73 8.88 2.73 -6.11
N VAL A 74 9.34 1.66 -5.47
CA VAL A 74 10.17 0.74 -6.22
C VAL A 74 9.25 0.16 -7.29
N PRO A 75 9.52 0.32 -8.59
CA PRO A 75 8.72 -0.30 -9.62
C PRO A 75 8.95 -1.81 -9.50
N GLU A 76 8.16 -2.47 -8.66
CA GLU A 76 7.96 -3.90 -8.80
C GLU A 76 7.22 -4.06 -10.13
N THR A 77 7.93 -4.62 -11.11
CA THR A 77 7.39 -5.07 -12.38
C THR A 77 6.26 -6.08 -12.12
N SER A 78 5.06 -5.57 -11.92
CA SER A 78 3.83 -6.35 -11.81
C SER A 78 2.67 -5.59 -12.46
N ASP A 79 2.95 -4.97 -13.61
CA ASP A 79 1.93 -4.64 -14.61
C ASP A 79 2.29 -5.35 -15.93
N ILE A 80 2.08 -6.67 -15.91
CA ILE A 80 1.61 -7.38 -17.10
C ILE A 80 0.16 -7.75 -16.82
N SER A 81 -0.69 -6.72 -16.63
CA SER A 81 -2.09 -6.83 -17.07
C SER A 81 -2.14 -6.38 -18.51
N GLU A 82 -1.43 -7.10 -19.39
CA GLU A 82 -1.73 -7.10 -20.82
C GLU A 82 -2.99 -7.96 -20.98
N HIS A 83 -4.15 -7.37 -20.67
CA HIS A 83 -5.37 -7.79 -21.33
C HIS A 83 -5.39 -7.05 -22.67
N PRO A 84 -5.02 -7.68 -23.80
CA PRO A 84 -5.37 -7.11 -25.08
C PRO A 84 -6.90 -7.09 -25.19
N PRO A 85 -7.48 -5.96 -25.64
CA PRO A 85 -8.86 -5.93 -26.08
C PRO A 85 -8.96 -6.63 -27.45
N GLU A 86 -10.19 -6.87 -27.91
CA GLU A 86 -10.55 -7.16 -29.31
C GLU A 86 -10.36 -8.63 -29.77
N SER A 87 -11.21 -9.26 -30.57
CA SER A 87 -12.47 -8.87 -31.20
C SER A 87 -13.12 -10.10 -31.83
N HIS A 88 -14.45 -10.10 -31.85
CA HIS A 88 -15.33 -10.50 -32.96
C HIS A 88 -14.91 -11.67 -33.88
N THR A 89 -15.80 -12.68 -33.92
CA THR A 89 -16.29 -13.44 -35.08
C THR A 89 -15.28 -14.06 -36.05
N ASN A 90 -15.31 -15.39 -36.18
CA ASN A 90 -15.34 -15.98 -37.51
C ASN A 90 -16.16 -17.26 -37.55
N SER A 91 -17.09 -17.30 -38.50
CA SER A 91 -17.80 -18.48 -38.97
C SER A 91 -16.92 -19.22 -39.97
N GLU A 92 -16.79 -20.54 -39.84
CA GLU A 92 -16.45 -21.48 -40.92
C GLU A 92 -16.77 -22.89 -40.37
N SER A 93 -17.79 -23.64 -40.81
CA SER A 93 -17.99 -24.26 -42.12
C SER A 93 -16.80 -25.10 -42.57
N GLN A 94 -16.75 -26.41 -42.23
CA GLN A 94 -16.70 -27.51 -43.21
C GLN A 94 -16.45 -28.91 -42.59
N THR A 95 -17.25 -29.86 -43.07
CA THR A 95 -16.98 -31.28 -43.45
C THR A 95 -16.10 -32.18 -42.57
N GLU A 96 -16.67 -33.29 -42.11
CA GLU A 96 -16.40 -34.65 -42.62
C GLU A 96 -17.56 -35.60 -42.29
#